data_AF-A0A7T4YEB5-F1
#
_entry.id   AF-A0A7T4YEB5-F1
#
_cell.length_a   1.000
_cell.length_b   1.000
_cell.length_c   1.000
_cell.angle_alpha   90.00
_cell.angle_beta   90.00
_cell.angle_gamma   90.00
#
_symmetry.space_group_name_H-M   'P 1'
#
loop_
_entity.id
_entity.type
_entity.pdbx_description
1 polymer ?
#
loop_
_entity_poly.entity_id
_entity_poly.type
_entity_poly.pdbx_seq_one_letter_code
_entity_poly.pdbx_strand_id
1 'polypeptide(L)'
;MARLKNGEMTKFLLLFASIFTVTTAVFVVIITYNGYRQIKAKNYPTVEGVVTSSEIERHQDSDGTTYTAIIEYRYEVAGEAFENDVYRFGDWSSGHSHAKAITKRFKKGKKVAVHYDADDPQTAVLIVGLQKLDYTIGMFILPFAMISIGAWIAYVRFLTAKRLKQTGGIKVNHKGDEVVAKFTSFPGIYLGIAVVGVGGMTIALLSLLEVETITLEWIKLMCIVLPAAGIVVTLLKTVWNKVTAKKLTIDLYRSRLQASFGKYREWIDLSQIIRLGKEIKDTHARAASNTIVIFNITPVIWFVNDRGVEECIKLRPVLNESAAEAWNTYLAGILKLEPEESRDEQVDLEAS
;
A
#
# COMPACT_ATOMS: atom_id res chain seq x y z
N MET A 1 -0.80 -12.21 -31.35
CA MET A 1 -0.19 -12.25 -30.00
C MET A 1 0.02 -13.71 -29.60
N ALA A 2 1.28 -14.16 -29.52
CA ALA A 2 1.60 -15.54 -29.19
C ALA A 2 1.22 -15.85 -27.73
N ARG A 3 0.44 -16.91 -27.52
CA ARG A 3 0.03 -17.42 -26.20
C ARG A 3 1.27 -18.02 -25.52
N LEU A 4 2.01 -17.21 -24.74
CA LEU A 4 3.14 -17.69 -23.96
C LEU A 4 2.69 -18.84 -23.05
N LYS A 5 3.42 -19.98 -23.08
CA LYS A 5 3.21 -21.09 -22.13
C LYS A 5 3.27 -20.52 -20.70
N ASN A 6 2.34 -20.93 -19.83
CA ASN A 6 2.17 -20.39 -18.47
C ASN A 6 3.48 -20.28 -17.64
N GLY A 7 4.47 -21.15 -17.88
CA GLY A 7 5.79 -21.09 -17.24
C GLY A 7 6.66 -19.91 -17.69
N GLU A 8 6.70 -19.62 -19.00
CA GLU A 8 7.51 -18.54 -19.56
C GLU A 8 6.94 -17.16 -19.18
N MET A 9 5.61 -17.03 -19.13
CA MET A 9 4.95 -15.82 -18.64
C MET A 9 5.28 -15.52 -17.17
N THR A 10 5.37 -16.56 -16.33
CA THR A 10 5.72 -16.38 -14.90
C THR A 10 7.17 -15.90 -14.75
N LYS A 11 8.11 -16.46 -15.51
CA LYS A 11 9.52 -16.03 -15.50
C LYS A 11 9.67 -14.58 -15.97
N PHE A 12 8.97 -14.21 -17.04
CA PHE A 12 8.96 -12.84 -17.55
C PHE A 12 8.44 -11.85 -16.50
N LEU A 13 7.31 -12.14 -15.86
CA LEU A 13 6.76 -11.29 -14.80
C LEU A 13 7.71 -11.14 -13.61
N LEU A 14 8.45 -12.18 -13.25
CA LEU A 14 9.46 -12.12 -12.18
C LEU A 14 10.65 -11.25 -12.56
N LEU A 15 11.17 -11.39 -13.77
CA LEU A 15 12.25 -10.55 -14.27
C LEU A 15 11.82 -9.08 -14.24
N PHE A 16 10.64 -8.78 -14.79
CA PHE A 16 10.08 -7.43 -14.79
C PHE A 16 9.91 -6.87 -13.36
N ALA A 17 9.30 -7.64 -12.45
CA ALA A 17 9.12 -7.23 -11.05
C ALA A 17 10.47 -6.99 -10.34
N SER A 18 11.50 -7.78 -10.65
CA SER A 18 12.83 -7.61 -10.07
C SER A 18 13.52 -6.34 -10.54
N ILE A 19 13.51 -6.07 -11.84
CA ILE A 19 14.07 -4.84 -12.43
C ILE A 19 13.33 -3.63 -11.87
N PHE A 20 12.00 -3.67 -11.86
CA PHE A 20 11.17 -2.60 -11.30
C PHE A 20 11.48 -2.33 -9.83
N THR A 21 11.67 -3.39 -9.02
CA THR A 21 12.04 -3.26 -7.60
C THR A 21 13.41 -2.61 -7.43
N VAL A 22 14.42 -3.03 -8.22
CA VAL A 22 15.78 -2.48 -8.15
C VAL A 22 15.77 -1.02 -8.55
N THR A 23 15.13 -0.67 -9.66
CA THR A 23 15.01 0.73 -10.11
C THR A 23 14.34 1.58 -9.03
N THR A 24 13.21 1.13 -8.49
CA THR A 24 12.50 1.83 -7.40
C THR A 24 13.39 2.01 -6.17
N ALA A 25 14.14 0.98 -5.77
CA ALA A 25 15.03 1.04 -4.61
C ALA A 25 16.17 2.05 -4.82
N VAL A 26 16.76 2.11 -6.01
CA VAL A 26 17.79 3.09 -6.36
C VAL A 26 17.24 4.52 -6.20
N PHE A 27 16.06 4.81 -6.75
CA PHE A 27 15.44 6.13 -6.58
C PHE A 27 15.16 6.46 -5.12
N VAL A 28 14.65 5.50 -4.34
CA VAL A 28 14.41 5.69 -2.90
C VAL A 28 15.71 6.02 -2.16
N VAL A 29 16.80 5.31 -2.45
CA VAL A 29 18.12 5.58 -1.85
C VAL A 29 18.61 6.97 -2.24
N ILE A 30 18.54 7.36 -3.51
CA ILE A 30 18.98 8.69 -3.97
C ILE A 30 18.17 9.81 -3.29
N ILE A 31 16.85 9.71 -3.29
CA ILE A 31 15.94 10.70 -2.69
C ILE A 31 16.22 10.82 -1.18
N THR A 32 16.34 9.69 -0.49
CA THR A 32 16.55 9.67 0.96
C THR A 32 17.94 10.21 1.33
N TYR A 33 18.98 9.82 0.57
CA TYR A 33 20.34 10.27 0.80
C TYR A 33 20.48 11.79 0.59
N ASN A 34 19.95 12.31 -0.53
CA ASN A 34 19.97 13.75 -0.78
C ASN A 34 19.14 14.52 0.25
N GLY A 35 17.96 14.01 0.63
CA GLY A 35 17.15 14.59 1.69
C GLY A 35 17.88 14.62 3.04
N TYR A 36 18.60 13.55 3.38
CA TYR A 36 19.44 13.49 4.58
C TYR A 36 20.54 14.55 4.56
N ARG A 37 21.31 14.65 3.46
CA ARG A 37 22.35 15.69 3.31
C ARG A 37 21.76 17.09 3.44
N GLN A 38 20.59 17.33 2.85
CA GLN A 38 19.91 18.62 2.88
C GLN A 38 19.40 18.99 4.28
N ILE A 39 19.03 17.99 5.10
CA ILE A 39 18.71 18.19 6.53
C ILE A 39 19.99 18.42 7.34
N LYS A 40 21.05 17.63 7.11
CA LYS A 40 22.36 17.78 7.77
C LYS A 40 22.91 19.19 7.55
N ALA A 41 22.80 19.70 6.32
CA ALA A 41 23.28 21.01 5.93
C ALA A 41 22.65 22.18 6.71
N LYS A 42 21.49 21.98 7.38
CA LYS A 42 20.93 23.00 8.27
C LYS A 42 21.83 23.34 9.45
N ASN A 43 22.70 22.41 9.85
CA ASN A 43 23.62 22.56 10.97
C ASN A 43 25.05 22.94 10.51
N TYR A 44 25.26 23.16 9.21
CA TYR A 44 26.56 23.54 8.69
C TYR A 44 26.93 24.96 9.11
N PRO A 45 28.21 25.20 9.46
CA PRO A 45 28.74 26.56 9.58
C PRO A 45 28.50 27.37 8.31
N THR A 46 28.41 28.68 8.47
CA THR A 46 28.09 29.60 7.36
C THR A 46 29.20 30.63 7.20
N VAL A 47 29.59 30.89 5.96
CA VAL A 47 30.53 31.95 5.59
C VAL A 47 29.97 32.79 4.46
N GLU A 48 30.46 34.02 4.29
CA GLU A 48 30.12 34.85 3.14
C GLU A 48 30.90 34.38 1.90
N GLY A 49 30.18 34.17 0.79
CA GLY A 49 30.76 33.89 -0.52
C GLY A 49 30.18 34.81 -1.60
N VAL A 50 30.69 34.69 -2.83
CA VAL A 50 30.27 35.49 -3.98
C VAL A 50 29.94 34.58 -5.15
N VAL A 51 28.79 34.82 -5.78
CA VAL A 51 28.40 34.11 -7.01
C VAL A 51 29.29 34.57 -8.17
N THR A 52 30.01 33.65 -8.79
CA THR A 52 30.92 33.89 -9.91
C THR A 52 30.21 33.72 -11.26
N SER A 53 29.29 32.76 -11.35
CA SER A 53 28.46 32.50 -12.54
C SER A 53 27.03 32.10 -12.16
N SER A 54 26.06 32.39 -13.03
CA SER A 54 24.66 32.01 -12.84
C SER A 54 23.98 31.90 -14.20
N GLU A 55 23.78 30.67 -14.67
CA GLU A 55 23.28 30.36 -16.00
C GLU A 55 22.14 29.34 -15.94
N ILE A 56 21.35 29.29 -17.02
CA ILE A 56 20.33 28.26 -17.22
C ILE A 56 20.80 27.38 -18.36
N GLU A 57 21.12 26.12 -18.06
CA GLU A 57 21.43 25.12 -19.07
C GLU A 57 20.14 24.49 -19.58
N ARG A 58 20.05 24.32 -20.90
CA ARG A 58 18.92 23.69 -21.58
C ARG A 58 19.34 22.32 -22.07
N HIS A 59 18.73 21.27 -21.54
CA HIS A 59 18.89 19.91 -22.04
C HIS A 59 17.69 19.57 -22.92
N GLN A 60 17.95 19.03 -24.11
CA GLN A 60 16.91 18.65 -25.06
C GLN A 60 17.07 17.19 -25.42
N ASP A 61 16.08 16.38 -25.04
CA ASP A 61 16.01 14.95 -25.33
C ASP A 61 14.78 14.65 -26.20
N SER A 62 14.65 13.40 -26.66
CA SER A 62 13.51 12.94 -27.47
C SER A 62 12.15 13.16 -26.80
N ASP A 63 12.15 13.21 -25.46
CA ASP A 63 10.94 13.20 -24.64
C ASP A 63 10.59 14.60 -24.08
N GLY A 64 11.44 15.61 -24.32
CA GLY A 64 11.17 16.98 -23.88
C GLY A 64 12.40 17.89 -23.76
N THR A 65 12.15 19.14 -23.36
CA THR A 65 13.19 20.10 -22.98
C THR A 65 13.18 20.29 -21.47
N THR A 66 14.33 20.14 -20.82
CA THR A 66 14.51 20.38 -19.39
C THR A 66 15.49 21.54 -19.17
N TYR A 67 15.32 22.26 -18.06
CA TYR A 67 16.16 23.41 -17.72
C TYR A 67 16.81 23.17 -16.36
N THR A 68 18.11 23.43 -16.27
CA THR A 68 18.91 23.29 -15.05
C THR A 68 19.52 24.65 -14.71
N ALA A 69 19.46 25.07 -13.45
CA ALA A 69 20.16 26.28 -13.01
C ALA A 69 21.57 25.91 -12.56
N ILE A 70 22.58 26.49 -13.20
CA ILE A 70 23.99 26.31 -12.86
C ILE A 70 24.46 27.56 -12.13
N ILE A 71 24.80 27.44 -10.86
CA ILE A 71 25.22 28.55 -10.00
C ILE A 71 26.60 28.26 -9.43
N GLU A 72 27.61 28.95 -9.95
CA GLU A 72 28.98 28.85 -9.45
C GLU A 72 29.24 29.95 -8.42
N TYR A 73 29.96 29.60 -7.35
CA TYR A 73 30.30 30.55 -6.30
C TYR A 73 31.66 30.23 -5.68
N ARG A 74 32.31 31.29 -5.18
CA ARG A 74 33.56 31.22 -4.44
C ARG A 74 33.35 31.65 -3.00
N TYR A 75 34.05 31.01 -2.07
CA TYR A 75 34.03 31.31 -0.64
C TYR A 75 35.41 31.00 -0.03
N GLU A 76 35.65 31.49 1.17
CA GLU A 76 36.92 31.31 1.86
C GLU A 76 36.69 30.72 3.25
N VAL A 77 37.42 29.66 3.59
CA VAL A 77 37.36 29.02 4.90
C VAL A 77 38.77 28.94 5.46
N ALA A 78 38.99 29.55 6.63
CA ALA A 78 40.29 29.55 7.31
C ALA A 78 41.49 30.03 6.45
N GLY A 79 41.27 30.97 5.53
CA GLY A 79 42.32 31.50 4.65
C GLY A 79 42.48 30.76 3.31
N GLU A 80 41.73 29.68 3.09
CA GLU A 80 41.76 28.90 1.85
C GLU A 80 40.51 29.17 1.00
N ALA A 81 40.71 29.45 -0.28
CA ALA A 81 39.64 29.75 -1.22
C ALA A 81 39.10 28.46 -1.85
N PHE A 82 37.77 28.30 -1.81
CA PHE A 82 37.04 27.19 -2.39
C PHE A 82 36.05 27.68 -3.44
N GLU A 83 35.78 26.83 -4.43
CA GLU A 83 34.75 27.04 -5.45
C GLU A 83 33.83 25.83 -5.50
N ASN A 84 32.55 26.07 -5.73
CA ASN A 84 31.54 25.02 -5.84
C ASN A 84 30.39 25.49 -6.74
N ASP A 85 29.71 24.56 -7.38
CA ASP A 85 28.56 24.75 -8.27
C ASP A 85 27.25 24.14 -7.72
N VAL A 86 27.33 23.45 -6.59
CA VAL A 86 26.19 22.84 -5.92
C VAL A 86 25.47 23.89 -5.07
N TYR A 87 24.33 24.37 -5.56
CA TYR A 87 23.51 25.31 -4.78
C TYR A 87 22.60 24.62 -3.75
N ARG A 88 22.23 23.35 -3.97
CA ARG A 88 21.48 22.50 -3.02
C ARG A 88 21.71 21.02 -3.32
N PHE A 89 21.53 20.15 -2.33
CA PHE A 89 21.55 18.70 -2.56
C PHE A 89 20.22 18.21 -3.11
N GLY A 90 20.30 17.21 -4.00
CA GLY A 90 19.11 16.65 -4.66
C GLY A 90 18.41 17.67 -5.54
N ASP A 91 19.16 18.54 -6.22
CA ASP A 91 18.55 19.30 -7.29
C ASP A 91 18.09 18.36 -8.39
N TRP A 92 16.83 18.54 -8.80
CA TRP A 92 16.23 17.75 -9.87
C TRP A 92 15.96 18.71 -11.03
N SER A 93 16.36 18.29 -12.21
CA SER A 93 16.11 19.01 -13.46
C SER A 93 14.61 19.35 -13.53
N SER A 94 14.31 20.64 -13.71
CA SER A 94 12.96 21.15 -13.48
C SER A 94 12.49 22.05 -14.63
N GLY A 95 11.27 22.57 -14.51
CA GLY A 95 10.71 23.49 -15.49
C GLY A 95 11.51 24.79 -15.58
N HIS A 96 11.40 25.45 -16.74
CA HIS A 96 12.06 26.73 -17.00
C HIS A 96 11.77 27.79 -15.90
N SER A 97 10.56 27.79 -15.35
CA SER A 97 10.13 28.69 -14.27
C SER A 97 11.01 28.55 -13.02
N HIS A 98 11.33 27.31 -12.63
CA HIS A 98 12.16 27.03 -11.46
C HIS A 98 13.60 27.47 -11.69
N ALA A 99 14.23 27.06 -12.80
CA ALA A 99 15.60 27.46 -13.12
C ALA A 99 15.76 28.98 -13.22
N LYS A 100 14.75 29.66 -13.79
CA LYS A 100 14.69 31.14 -13.85
C LYS A 100 14.54 31.78 -12.47
N ALA A 101 13.78 31.18 -11.56
CA ALA A 101 13.65 31.69 -10.20
C ALA A 101 14.97 31.58 -9.42
N ILE A 102 15.70 30.46 -9.57
CA ILE A 102 17.00 30.23 -8.91
C ILE A 102 18.07 31.20 -9.42
N THR A 103 18.25 31.31 -10.74
CA THR A 103 19.21 32.26 -11.35
C THR A 103 18.86 33.72 -11.04
N LYS A 104 17.57 34.08 -10.97
CA LYS A 104 17.14 35.42 -10.51
C LYS A 104 17.51 35.67 -9.04
N ARG A 105 17.47 34.63 -8.20
CA ARG A 105 17.81 34.71 -6.77
C ARG A 105 19.33 34.84 -6.56
N PHE A 106 20.13 34.14 -7.35
CA PHE A 106 21.60 34.08 -7.24
C PHE A 106 22.27 34.70 -8.47
N LYS A 107 22.24 36.02 -8.59
CA LYS A 107 22.90 36.72 -9.69
C LYS A 107 24.41 36.77 -9.50
N LYS A 108 25.16 36.74 -10.61
CA LYS A 108 26.61 36.99 -10.62
C LYS A 108 26.97 38.27 -9.85
N GLY A 109 28.04 38.21 -9.04
CA GLY A 109 28.54 39.27 -8.19
C GLY A 109 27.78 39.47 -6.88
N LYS A 110 26.70 38.71 -6.64
CA LYS A 110 25.93 38.80 -5.40
C LYS A 110 26.66 38.08 -4.27
N LYS A 111 26.74 38.75 -3.11
CA LYS A 111 27.16 38.13 -1.84
C LYS A 111 26.08 37.17 -1.33
N VAL A 112 26.48 35.97 -0.96
CA VAL A 112 25.59 34.89 -0.53
C VAL A 112 26.12 34.22 0.72
N ALA A 113 25.22 33.70 1.55
CA ALA A 113 25.59 32.81 2.64
C ALA A 113 25.88 31.42 2.06
N VAL A 114 27.08 30.92 2.32
CA VAL A 114 27.53 29.59 1.91
C VAL A 114 27.58 28.70 3.15
N HIS A 115 26.87 27.58 3.11
CA HIS A 115 26.85 26.58 4.16
C HIS A 115 27.80 25.44 3.78
N TYR A 116 28.90 25.28 4.50
CA TYR A 116 29.94 24.29 4.18
C TYR A 116 30.02 23.18 5.24
N ASP A 117 30.42 21.97 4.83
CA ASP A 117 30.68 20.89 5.79
C ASP A 117 31.99 21.17 6.54
N ALA A 118 31.93 21.21 7.88
CA ALA A 118 33.12 21.49 8.69
C ALA A 118 34.19 20.39 8.58
N ASP A 119 33.76 19.16 8.31
CA ASP A 119 34.64 18.00 8.13
C ASP A 119 35.24 17.94 6.71
N ASP A 120 34.58 18.59 5.74
CA ASP A 120 34.99 18.66 4.33
C ASP A 120 34.58 20.01 3.72
N PRO A 121 35.42 21.06 3.84
CA PRO A 121 35.11 22.40 3.37
C PRO A 121 34.84 22.50 1.87
N GLN A 122 35.22 21.51 1.05
CA GLN A 122 34.88 21.50 -0.39
C GLN A 122 33.39 21.26 -0.62
N THR A 123 32.72 20.56 0.31
CA THR A 123 31.29 20.31 0.25
C THR A 123 30.53 21.52 0.80
N ALA A 124 29.91 22.31 -0.07
CA ALA A 124 29.09 23.45 0.31
C ALA A 124 27.78 23.54 -0.47
N VAL A 125 26.81 24.27 0.10
CA VAL A 125 25.51 24.58 -0.51
C VAL A 125 25.04 26.00 -0.17
N LEU A 126 24.21 26.57 -1.05
CA LEU A 126 23.61 27.90 -0.86
C LEU A 126 22.22 27.85 -0.22
N ILE A 127 21.50 26.74 -0.41
CA ILE A 127 20.17 26.51 0.14
C ILE A 127 20.21 25.28 1.03
N VAL A 128 19.68 25.42 2.23
CA VAL A 128 19.55 24.34 3.22
C VAL A 128 18.09 23.99 3.47
N GLY A 129 17.85 22.76 3.93
CA GLY A 129 16.52 22.26 4.26
C GLY A 129 15.67 21.82 3.06
N LEU A 130 14.67 21.00 3.39
CA LEU A 130 13.76 20.42 2.41
C LEU A 130 12.76 21.47 1.90
N GLN A 131 12.59 21.49 0.58
CA GLN A 131 11.63 22.32 -0.14
C GLN A 131 10.40 21.51 -0.56
N LYS A 132 9.39 22.20 -1.10
CA LYS A 132 8.14 21.60 -1.57
C LYS A 132 8.38 20.39 -2.47
N LEU A 133 9.29 20.54 -3.43
CA LEU A 133 9.62 19.51 -4.41
C LEU A 133 10.19 18.24 -3.78
N ASP A 134 11.00 18.36 -2.71
CA ASP A 134 11.60 17.19 -2.05
C ASP A 134 10.52 16.30 -1.42
N TYR A 135 9.53 16.92 -0.77
CA TYR A 135 8.37 16.19 -0.22
C TYR A 135 7.48 15.62 -1.33
N THR A 136 7.25 16.38 -2.40
CA THR A 136 6.45 15.94 -3.56
C THR A 136 7.06 14.70 -4.23
N ILE A 137 8.36 14.70 -4.48
CA ILE A 137 9.08 13.57 -5.07
C ILE A 137 9.04 12.35 -4.12
N GLY A 138 9.22 12.59 -2.82
CA GLY A 138 9.08 11.55 -1.79
C GLY A 138 7.69 10.91 -1.81
N MET A 139 6.62 11.70 -1.91
CA MET A 139 5.25 11.16 -2.01
C MET A 139 4.99 10.43 -3.33
N PHE A 140 5.58 10.90 -4.42
CA PHE A 140 5.46 10.29 -5.73
C PHE A 140 6.06 8.88 -5.80
N ILE A 141 7.20 8.63 -5.13
CA ILE A 141 7.88 7.32 -5.20
C ILE A 141 7.23 6.25 -4.30
N LEU A 142 6.49 6.64 -3.25
CA LEU A 142 5.83 5.72 -2.31
C LEU A 142 4.96 4.63 -2.97
N PRO A 143 4.00 4.94 -3.87
CA PRO A 143 3.18 3.90 -4.51
C PRO A 143 4.01 2.87 -5.29
N PHE A 144 5.12 3.27 -5.93
CA PHE A 144 5.99 2.35 -6.66
C PHE A 144 6.69 1.37 -5.71
N ALA A 145 7.16 1.86 -4.55
CA ALA A 145 7.70 1.01 -3.50
C ALA A 145 6.65 0.02 -2.97
N MET A 146 5.40 0.47 -2.82
CA MET A 146 4.30 -0.39 -2.36
C MET A 146 3.94 -1.47 -3.38
N ILE A 147 3.89 -1.14 -4.67
CA ILE A 147 3.64 -2.11 -5.75
C ILE A 147 4.74 -3.16 -5.78
N SER A 148 6.00 -2.76 -5.62
CA SER A 148 7.15 -3.67 -5.55
C SER A 148 6.96 -4.69 -4.41
N ILE A 149 6.71 -4.21 -3.19
CA ILE A 149 6.48 -5.08 -2.03
C ILE A 149 5.25 -5.99 -2.23
N GLY A 150 4.15 -5.44 -2.77
CA GLY A 150 2.92 -6.17 -3.05
C GLY A 150 3.12 -7.30 -4.06
N ALA A 151 3.89 -7.08 -5.12
CA ALA A 151 4.20 -8.08 -6.14
C ALA A 151 4.95 -9.28 -5.54
N TRP A 152 5.97 -9.05 -4.71
CA TRP A 152 6.72 -10.12 -4.04
C TRP A 152 5.86 -10.91 -3.05
N ILE A 153 5.00 -10.22 -2.30
CA ILE A 153 4.05 -10.86 -1.39
C ILE A 153 3.07 -11.73 -2.17
N ALA A 154 2.49 -11.21 -3.25
CA ALA A 154 1.57 -11.96 -4.11
C ALA A 154 2.26 -13.19 -4.71
N TYR A 155 3.52 -13.06 -5.13
CA TYR A 155 4.31 -14.17 -5.64
C TYR A 155 4.56 -15.26 -4.58
N VAL A 156 4.98 -14.90 -3.37
CA VAL A 156 5.14 -15.87 -2.26
C VAL A 156 3.81 -16.55 -1.92
N ARG A 157 2.69 -15.82 -1.95
CA ARG A 157 1.35 -16.39 -1.77
C ARG A 157 0.96 -17.34 -2.90
N PHE A 158 1.30 -17.02 -4.14
CA PHE A 158 1.05 -17.88 -5.30
C PHE A 158 1.84 -19.21 -5.21
N LEU A 159 3.12 -19.15 -4.81
CA LEU A 159 3.93 -20.34 -4.59
C LEU A 159 3.38 -21.23 -3.47
N THR A 160 2.94 -20.63 -2.37
CA THR A 160 2.33 -21.37 -1.25
C THR A 160 0.94 -21.93 -1.59
N ALA A 161 0.15 -21.23 -2.43
CA ALA A 161 -1.15 -21.71 -2.90
C ALA A 161 -1.04 -22.87 -3.90
N LYS A 162 -0.02 -22.89 -4.77
CA LYS A 162 0.26 -24.03 -5.68
C LYS A 162 0.51 -25.34 -4.94
N ARG A 163 0.99 -25.29 -3.68
CA ARG A 163 1.15 -26.47 -2.81
C ARG A 163 -0.15 -26.93 -2.13
N LEU A 164 -1.25 -26.17 -2.26
CA LEU A 164 -2.50 -26.37 -1.53
C LEU A 164 -3.69 -26.45 -2.49
N LYS A 165 -3.67 -27.41 -3.40
CA LYS A 165 -4.80 -27.71 -4.29
C LYS A 165 -5.57 -28.90 -3.73
N GLN A 166 -6.63 -28.67 -2.95
CA GLN A 166 -7.72 -29.66 -2.82
C GLN A 166 -9.07 -29.09 -2.34
N THR A 167 -9.13 -27.90 -1.74
CA THR A 167 -10.36 -27.41 -1.06
C THR A 167 -10.73 -25.95 -1.37
N GLY A 168 -10.82 -25.58 -2.66
CA GLY A 168 -11.38 -24.28 -3.06
C GLY A 168 -10.67 -23.02 -2.53
N GLY A 169 -9.42 -23.12 -2.08
CA GLY A 169 -8.63 -22.01 -1.53
C GLY A 169 -8.70 -21.86 0.00
N ILE A 170 -9.49 -22.67 0.70
CA ILE A 170 -9.51 -22.73 2.17
C ILE A 170 -8.50 -23.80 2.61
N LYS A 171 -7.60 -23.47 3.55
CA LYS A 171 -6.65 -24.46 4.08
C LYS A 171 -7.41 -25.42 5.00
N VAL A 172 -7.81 -26.58 4.48
CA VAL A 172 -8.37 -27.66 5.29
C VAL A 172 -7.24 -28.62 5.66
N ASN A 173 -7.12 -28.93 6.94
CA ASN A 173 -6.14 -29.89 7.45
C ASN A 173 -6.90 -31.01 8.16
N HIS A 174 -6.73 -32.25 7.67
CA HIS A 174 -7.26 -33.44 8.30
C HIS A 174 -6.25 -33.94 9.33
N LYS A 175 -6.61 -33.96 10.62
CA LYS A 175 -5.82 -34.57 11.69
C LYS A 175 -6.65 -35.70 12.31
N GLY A 176 -6.63 -36.89 11.68
CA GLY A 176 -7.50 -37.99 12.07
C GLY A 176 -8.97 -37.61 11.89
N ASP A 177 -9.75 -37.64 12.97
CA ASP A 177 -11.19 -37.29 13.00
C ASP A 177 -11.47 -35.78 13.17
N GLU A 178 -10.42 -34.94 13.28
CA GLU A 178 -10.53 -33.48 13.35
C GLU A 178 -10.36 -32.85 11.95
N VAL A 179 -11.39 -32.16 11.46
CA VAL A 179 -11.33 -31.34 10.25
C VAL A 179 -11.13 -29.88 10.63
N VAL A 180 -9.99 -29.30 10.26
CA VAL A 180 -9.64 -27.92 10.56
C VAL A 180 -9.66 -27.06 9.31
N ALA A 181 -10.62 -26.14 9.20
CA ALA A 181 -10.66 -25.13 8.15
C ALA A 181 -10.07 -23.80 8.64
N LYS A 182 -8.99 -23.31 8.01
CA LYS A 182 -8.38 -22.01 8.29
C LYS A 182 -8.70 -21.00 7.19
N PHE A 183 -9.37 -19.91 7.56
CA PHE A 183 -9.66 -18.80 6.65
C PHE A 183 -8.47 -17.83 6.59
N THR A 184 -7.88 -17.61 5.41
CA THR A 184 -6.68 -16.76 5.24
C THR A 184 -6.99 -15.26 5.30
N SER A 185 -7.05 -14.66 6.49
CA SER A 185 -7.37 -13.23 6.67
C SER A 185 -6.53 -12.32 5.78
N PHE A 186 -7.15 -11.32 5.14
CA PHE A 186 -6.44 -10.24 4.45
C PHE A 186 -5.83 -9.33 5.53
N PRO A 187 -4.50 -9.27 5.67
CA PRO A 187 -3.86 -8.42 6.66
C PRO A 187 -4.28 -6.95 6.49
N GLY A 188 -4.69 -6.30 7.59
CA GLY A 188 -5.12 -4.90 7.56
C GLY A 188 -4.04 -3.94 7.08
N ILE A 189 -2.77 -4.33 7.25
CA ILE A 189 -1.61 -3.55 6.84
C ILE A 189 -1.62 -3.23 5.34
N TYR A 190 -2.14 -4.13 4.48
CA TYR A 190 -2.22 -3.86 3.04
C TYR A 190 -3.19 -2.74 2.70
N LEU A 191 -4.29 -2.60 3.45
CA LEU A 191 -5.22 -1.47 3.28
C LEU A 191 -4.58 -0.17 3.74
N GLY A 192 -3.90 -0.17 4.89
CA GLY A 192 -3.20 1.01 5.38
C GLY A 192 -2.13 1.49 4.40
N ILE A 193 -1.36 0.55 3.86
CA ILE A 193 -0.36 0.78 2.80
C ILE A 193 -1.00 1.41 1.55
N ALA A 194 -2.14 0.88 1.09
CA ALA A 194 -2.80 1.39 -0.11
C ALA A 194 -3.30 2.84 0.10
N VAL A 195 -3.83 3.15 1.27
CA VAL A 195 -4.26 4.52 1.63
C VAL A 195 -3.08 5.49 1.57
N VAL A 196 -1.93 5.11 2.14
CA VAL A 196 -0.72 5.95 2.11
C VAL A 196 -0.20 6.13 0.69
N GLY A 197 -0.10 5.04 -0.09
CA GLY A 197 0.44 5.09 -1.45
C GLY A 197 -0.43 5.88 -2.42
N VAL A 198 -1.74 5.58 -2.46
CA VAL A 198 -2.68 6.26 -3.37
C VAL A 198 -2.87 7.72 -2.95
N GLY A 199 -3.04 7.99 -1.65
CA GLY A 199 -3.18 9.36 -1.14
C GLY A 199 -1.92 10.20 -1.35
N GLY A 200 -0.73 9.61 -1.18
CA GLY A 200 0.54 10.28 -1.48
C GLY A 200 0.66 10.62 -2.96
N MET A 201 0.31 9.68 -3.84
CA MET A 201 0.37 9.88 -5.30
C MET A 201 -0.54 11.01 -5.77
N THR A 202 -1.79 11.04 -5.31
CA THR A 202 -2.74 12.08 -5.73
C THR A 202 -2.25 13.46 -5.32
N ILE A 203 -1.75 13.61 -4.09
CA ILE A 203 -1.19 14.88 -3.61
C ILE A 203 0.06 15.26 -4.40
N ALA A 204 0.95 14.30 -4.68
CA ALA A 204 2.14 14.55 -5.46
C ALA A 204 1.80 15.04 -6.88
N LEU A 205 0.85 14.39 -7.55
CA LEU A 205 0.39 14.79 -8.89
C LEU A 205 -0.24 16.18 -8.87
N LEU A 206 -1.14 16.46 -7.92
CA LEU A 206 -1.73 17.80 -7.80
C LEU A 206 -0.67 18.87 -7.50
N SER A 207 0.35 18.53 -6.71
CA SER A 207 1.49 19.42 -6.45
C SER A 207 2.31 19.70 -7.70
N LEU A 208 2.49 18.72 -8.59
CA LEU A 208 3.23 18.86 -9.85
C LEU A 208 2.45 19.65 -10.90
N LEU A 209 1.12 19.62 -10.84
CA LEU A 209 0.23 20.45 -11.66
C LEU A 209 0.17 21.92 -11.20
N GLU A 210 1.10 22.34 -10.32
CA GLU A 210 1.22 23.71 -9.78
C GLU A 210 -0.10 24.28 -9.22
N VAL A 211 -0.98 23.44 -8.69
CA VAL A 211 -2.24 23.88 -8.07
C VAL A 211 -1.93 24.81 -6.89
N GLU A 212 -2.40 26.07 -6.98
CA GLU A 212 -2.04 27.17 -6.06
C GLU A 212 -2.36 26.87 -4.58
N THR A 213 -3.34 26.00 -4.32
CA THR A 213 -3.76 25.65 -2.96
C THR A 213 -2.75 24.76 -2.22
N ILE A 214 -1.84 24.10 -2.93
CA ILE A 214 -0.90 23.15 -2.35
C ILE A 214 0.38 23.88 -1.93
N THR A 215 0.41 24.34 -0.68
CA THR A 215 1.60 24.98 -0.10
C THR A 215 2.54 23.97 0.55
N LEU A 216 3.77 24.38 0.86
CA LEU A 216 4.75 23.54 1.57
C LEU A 216 4.21 23.05 2.93
N GLU A 217 3.54 23.91 3.69
CA GLU A 217 2.99 23.57 5.01
C GLU A 217 1.85 22.55 4.89
N TRP A 218 1.01 22.66 3.84
CA TRP A 218 0.00 21.65 3.52
C TRP A 218 0.62 20.29 3.19
N ILE A 219 1.71 20.24 2.41
CA ILE A 219 2.38 18.97 2.10
C ILE A 219 2.98 18.35 3.36
N LYS A 220 3.64 19.14 4.22
CA LYS A 220 4.18 18.65 5.50
C LYS A 220 3.08 18.06 6.39
N LEU A 221 1.91 18.70 6.46
CA LEU A 221 0.75 18.20 7.18
C LEU A 221 0.33 16.82 6.64
N MET A 222 0.26 16.68 5.31
CA MET A 222 -0.15 15.44 4.66
C MET A 222 0.86 14.30 4.85
N CYS A 223 2.16 14.59 4.98
CA CYS A 223 3.17 13.61 5.37
C CYS A 223 2.89 12.98 6.74
N ILE A 224 2.13 13.64 7.62
CA ILE A 224 1.77 13.12 8.96
C ILE A 224 0.39 12.47 8.92
N VAL A 225 -0.58 13.12 8.27
CA VAL A 225 -1.98 12.67 8.21
C VAL A 225 -2.11 11.35 7.46
N LEU A 226 -1.40 11.16 6.33
CA LEU A 226 -1.50 9.95 5.53
C LEU A 226 -1.03 8.69 6.29
N PRO A 227 0.16 8.66 6.93
CA PRO A 227 0.55 7.54 7.77
C PRO A 227 -0.42 7.29 8.93
N ALA A 228 -0.91 8.34 9.59
CA ALA A 228 -1.88 8.21 10.68
C ALA A 228 -3.18 7.55 10.19
N ALA A 229 -3.73 7.99 9.06
CA ALA A 229 -4.90 7.38 8.43
C ALA A 229 -4.64 5.91 8.06
N GLY A 230 -3.45 5.61 7.50
CA GLY A 230 -3.04 4.24 7.20
C GLY A 230 -2.97 3.33 8.43
N ILE A 231 -2.47 3.84 9.56
CA ILE A 231 -2.44 3.13 10.85
C ILE A 231 -3.86 2.87 11.35
N VAL A 232 -4.73 3.89 11.35
CA VAL A 232 -6.13 3.76 11.79
C VAL A 232 -6.87 2.71 10.96
N VAL A 233 -6.75 2.75 9.62
CA VAL A 233 -7.36 1.74 8.74
C VAL A 233 -6.80 0.35 9.01
N THR A 234 -5.50 0.23 9.26
CA THR A 234 -4.86 -1.04 9.63
C THR A 234 -5.41 -1.58 10.94
N LEU A 235 -5.55 -0.73 11.96
CA LEU A 235 -6.09 -1.11 13.27
C LEU A 235 -7.56 -1.51 13.17
N LEU A 236 -8.40 -0.70 12.53
CA LEU A 236 -9.82 -1.00 12.31
C LEU A 236 -9.99 -2.35 11.59
N LYS A 237 -9.22 -2.58 10.51
CA LYS A 237 -9.28 -3.86 9.81
C LYS A 237 -8.74 -5.01 10.66
N THR A 238 -7.71 -4.78 11.46
CA THR A 238 -7.15 -5.79 12.35
C THR A 238 -8.12 -6.17 13.47
N VAL A 239 -8.84 -5.20 14.03
CA VAL A 239 -9.93 -5.43 14.99
C VAL A 239 -11.06 -6.20 14.33
N TRP A 240 -11.51 -5.79 13.15
CA TRP A 240 -12.52 -6.52 12.37
C TRP A 240 -12.10 -7.98 12.13
N ASN A 241 -10.83 -8.19 11.75
CA ASN A 241 -10.26 -9.51 11.54
C ASN A 241 -10.16 -10.36 12.83
N LYS A 242 -10.20 -9.75 14.03
CA LYS A 242 -10.25 -10.49 15.30
C LYS A 242 -11.67 -10.93 15.65
N VAL A 243 -12.68 -10.15 15.26
CA VAL A 243 -14.10 -10.42 15.54
C VAL A 243 -14.68 -11.47 14.57
N THR A 244 -14.07 -11.68 13.40
CA THR A 244 -14.50 -12.71 12.44
C THR A 244 -13.84 -14.07 12.69
N ALA A 245 -14.58 -15.17 12.49
CA ALA A 245 -14.09 -16.53 12.70
C ALA A 245 -12.87 -16.85 11.81
N LYS A 246 -11.79 -17.36 12.41
CA LYS A 246 -10.50 -17.66 11.72
C LYS A 246 -10.28 -19.14 11.47
N LYS A 247 -10.74 -19.98 12.39
CA LYS A 247 -10.58 -21.44 12.35
C LYS A 247 -11.94 -22.05 12.66
N LEU A 248 -12.46 -22.87 11.76
CA LEU A 248 -13.56 -23.79 12.07
C LEU A 248 -12.91 -25.15 12.33
N THR A 249 -13.16 -25.72 13.49
CA THR A 249 -12.69 -27.05 13.86
C THR A 249 -13.91 -27.93 14.02
N ILE A 250 -13.98 -29.01 13.27
CA ILE A 250 -15.05 -30.00 13.38
C ILE A 250 -14.40 -31.26 13.94
N ASP A 251 -14.81 -31.66 15.15
CA ASP A 251 -14.40 -32.91 15.78
C ASP A 251 -15.51 -33.94 15.54
N LEU A 252 -15.27 -34.84 14.57
CA LEU A 252 -16.25 -35.84 14.15
C LEU A 252 -16.42 -36.98 15.17
N TYR A 253 -15.45 -37.19 16.06
CA TYR A 253 -15.51 -38.21 17.09
C TYR A 253 -16.40 -37.79 18.26
N ARG A 254 -16.32 -36.50 18.64
CA ARG A 254 -17.12 -35.94 19.75
C ARG A 254 -18.43 -35.30 19.32
N SER A 255 -18.73 -35.29 18.02
CA SER A 255 -19.85 -34.56 17.44
C SER A 255 -19.89 -33.08 17.86
N ARG A 256 -18.76 -32.37 17.82
CA ARG A 256 -18.70 -30.95 18.22
C ARG A 256 -18.04 -30.08 17.17
N LEU A 257 -18.56 -28.86 17.03
CA LEU A 257 -18.06 -27.82 16.15
C LEU A 257 -17.50 -26.67 17.00
N GLN A 258 -16.28 -26.22 16.69
CA GLN A 258 -15.67 -25.08 17.33
C GLN A 258 -15.31 -24.01 16.30
N ALA A 259 -16.00 -22.87 16.39
CA ALA A 259 -15.62 -21.65 15.70
C ALA A 259 -14.64 -20.85 16.57
N SER A 260 -13.45 -20.58 16.07
CA SER A 260 -12.45 -19.77 16.77
C SER A 260 -12.51 -18.31 16.30
N PHE A 261 -12.90 -17.43 17.21
CA PHE A 261 -12.95 -15.97 17.02
C PHE A 261 -11.81 -15.33 17.83
N GLY A 262 -10.65 -15.09 17.21
CA GLY A 262 -9.51 -14.51 17.92
C GLY A 262 -9.01 -15.40 19.07
N LYS A 263 -9.22 -14.95 20.34
CA LYS A 263 -8.88 -15.72 21.56
C LYS A 263 -10.06 -16.54 22.11
N TYR A 264 -11.28 -16.29 21.65
CA TYR A 264 -12.47 -17.00 22.12
C TYR A 264 -12.61 -18.34 21.39
N ARG A 265 -12.95 -19.38 22.15
CA ARG A 265 -13.13 -20.76 21.68
C ARG A 265 -14.38 -21.30 22.33
N GLU A 266 -15.44 -21.47 21.55
CA GLU A 266 -16.69 -22.05 22.02
C GLU A 266 -16.95 -23.34 21.24
N TRP A 267 -17.28 -24.40 21.96
CA TRP A 267 -17.67 -25.69 21.39
C TRP A 267 -19.18 -25.74 21.36
N ILE A 268 -19.74 -25.99 20.18
CA ILE A 268 -21.16 -26.16 19.93
C ILE A 268 -21.37 -27.62 19.57
N ASP A 269 -22.41 -28.24 20.12
CA ASP A 269 -22.75 -29.62 19.76
C ASP A 269 -23.33 -29.65 18.35
N LEU A 270 -22.98 -30.66 17.55
CA LEU A 270 -23.47 -30.79 16.18
C LEU A 270 -24.99 -30.91 16.13
N SER A 271 -25.62 -31.46 17.17
CA SER A 271 -27.09 -31.55 17.28
C SER A 271 -27.78 -30.20 17.48
N GLN A 272 -27.05 -29.16 17.88
CA GLN A 272 -27.59 -27.80 18.06
C GLN A 272 -27.62 -27.00 16.75
N ILE A 273 -27.00 -27.51 15.68
CA ILE A 273 -26.95 -26.85 14.38
C ILE A 273 -28.26 -27.09 13.64
N ILE A 274 -28.93 -26.01 13.25
CA ILE A 274 -30.24 -26.05 12.61
C ILE A 274 -30.11 -26.00 11.09
N ARG A 275 -29.35 -25.03 10.57
CA ARG A 275 -29.26 -24.73 9.14
C ARG A 275 -27.94 -24.06 8.76
N LEU A 276 -27.49 -24.35 7.53
CA LEU A 276 -26.38 -23.67 6.87
C LEU A 276 -26.96 -22.70 5.83
N GLY A 277 -26.64 -21.42 5.92
CA GLY A 277 -27.17 -20.40 5.02
C GLY A 277 -26.09 -19.49 4.43
N LYS A 278 -26.52 -18.55 3.59
CA LYS A 278 -25.70 -17.46 3.08
C LYS A 278 -26.38 -16.12 3.38
N GLU A 279 -25.63 -15.15 3.90
CA GLU A 279 -26.06 -13.75 3.98
C GLU A 279 -25.37 -13.01 2.82
N ILE A 280 -26.17 -12.56 1.85
CA ILE A 280 -25.69 -11.75 0.73
C ILE A 280 -25.78 -10.29 1.17
N LYS A 281 -24.64 -9.62 1.29
CA LYS A 281 -24.61 -8.16 1.43
C LYS A 281 -24.35 -7.51 0.08
N ASP A 282 -25.40 -6.95 -0.51
CA ASP A 282 -25.28 -6.14 -1.71
C ASP A 282 -24.56 -4.84 -1.38
N THR A 283 -23.26 -4.80 -1.70
CA THR A 283 -22.47 -3.56 -1.61
C THR A 283 -22.26 -3.06 -3.03
N HIS A 284 -23.15 -2.19 -3.50
CA HIS A 284 -22.98 -1.52 -4.79
C HIS A 284 -21.85 -0.48 -4.70
N ALA A 285 -20.66 -0.83 -5.17
CA ALA A 285 -19.59 0.14 -5.40
C ALA A 285 -19.68 0.66 -6.84
N ARG A 286 -20.10 1.93 -7.02
CA ARG A 286 -20.08 2.59 -8.34
C ARG A 286 -18.66 3.08 -8.64
N ALA A 287 -18.02 2.49 -9.65
CA ALA A 287 -16.86 3.06 -10.34
C ALA A 287 -17.25 3.42 -11.78
N ALA A 288 -16.76 4.56 -12.26
CA ALA A 288 -17.30 5.39 -13.36
C ALA A 288 -17.41 4.79 -14.77
N SER A 289 -17.30 3.47 -14.97
CA SER A 289 -17.66 2.84 -16.26
C SER A 289 -17.95 1.33 -16.19
N ASN A 290 -17.89 0.71 -15.01
CA ASN A 290 -18.29 -0.69 -14.81
C ASN A 290 -18.75 -0.88 -13.35
N THR A 291 -19.98 -1.35 -13.18
CA THR A 291 -20.50 -1.77 -11.87
C THR A 291 -19.82 -3.08 -11.49
N ILE A 292 -18.76 -3.01 -10.69
CA ILE A 292 -18.20 -4.21 -10.06
C ILE A 292 -19.09 -4.53 -8.85
N VAL A 293 -20.01 -5.48 -9.02
CA VAL A 293 -20.76 -6.03 -7.88
C VAL A 293 -19.80 -6.92 -7.10
N ILE A 294 -19.34 -6.44 -5.95
CA ILE A 294 -18.58 -7.28 -5.01
C ILE A 294 -19.60 -7.99 -4.14
N PHE A 295 -19.98 -9.21 -4.53
CA PHE A 295 -20.81 -10.07 -3.69
C PHE A 295 -19.99 -10.51 -2.47
N ASN A 296 -20.24 -9.90 -1.31
CA ASN A 296 -19.74 -10.45 -0.05
C ASN A 296 -20.76 -11.48 0.43
N ILE A 297 -20.59 -12.72 -0.03
CA ILE A 297 -21.43 -13.84 0.42
C ILE A 297 -20.83 -14.37 1.72
N THR A 298 -21.52 -14.13 2.82
CA THR A 298 -21.08 -14.56 4.15
C THR A 298 -21.76 -15.89 4.48
N PRO A 299 -21.03 -17.02 4.58
CA PRO A 299 -21.64 -18.25 5.03
C PRO A 299 -22.02 -18.10 6.51
N VAL A 300 -23.22 -18.53 6.86
CA VAL A 300 -23.77 -18.41 8.22
C VAL A 300 -24.17 -19.79 8.72
N ILE A 301 -23.74 -20.13 9.93
CA ILE A 301 -24.17 -21.33 10.63
C ILE A 301 -25.16 -20.91 11.71
N TRP A 302 -26.40 -21.39 11.63
CA TRP A 302 -27.43 -21.14 12.64
C TRP A 302 -27.48 -22.28 13.65
N PHE A 303 -27.50 -21.97 14.94
CA PHE A 303 -27.55 -22.95 16.02
C PHE A 303 -28.45 -22.48 17.17
N VAL A 304 -28.99 -23.43 17.96
CA VAL A 304 -29.73 -23.13 19.19
C VAL A 304 -28.77 -23.23 20.38
N ASN A 305 -28.65 -22.16 21.16
CA ASN A 305 -27.81 -22.17 22.37
C ASN A 305 -28.46 -22.99 23.51
N ASP A 306 -27.73 -23.24 24.59
CA ASP A 306 -28.23 -24.01 25.75
C ASP A 306 -29.46 -23.38 26.46
N ARG A 307 -29.82 -22.14 26.10
CA ARG A 307 -31.00 -21.43 26.61
C ARG A 307 -32.19 -21.48 25.65
N GLY A 308 -32.09 -22.23 24.55
CA GLY A 308 -33.17 -22.36 23.56
C GLY A 308 -33.30 -21.17 22.60
N VAL A 309 -32.29 -20.28 22.53
CA VAL A 309 -32.32 -19.10 21.64
C VAL A 309 -31.54 -19.39 20.36
N GLU A 310 -32.12 -19.03 19.20
CA GLU A 310 -31.44 -19.10 17.91
C GLU A 310 -30.34 -18.04 17.82
N GLU A 311 -29.11 -18.49 17.58
CA GLU A 311 -27.96 -17.64 17.33
C GLU A 311 -27.29 -18.03 16.00
N CYS A 312 -26.53 -17.10 15.44
CA CYS A 312 -25.83 -17.31 14.17
C CYS A 312 -24.34 -17.02 14.27
N ILE A 313 -23.54 -17.93 13.73
CA ILE A 313 -22.11 -17.74 13.51
C ILE A 313 -21.89 -17.27 12.08
N LYS A 314 -21.50 -15.99 11.95
CA LYS A 314 -21.06 -15.44 10.67
C LYS A 314 -19.63 -15.88 10.39
N LEU A 315 -19.46 -16.73 9.38
CA LEU A 315 -18.14 -17.10 8.87
C LEU A 315 -17.57 -15.96 8.02
N ARG A 316 -16.38 -16.17 7.46
CA ARG A 316 -15.75 -15.14 6.64
C ARG A 316 -16.40 -15.08 5.25
N PRO A 317 -16.68 -13.87 4.72
CA PRO A 317 -17.20 -13.74 3.37
C PRO A 317 -16.27 -14.34 2.31
N VAL A 318 -16.89 -15.04 1.37
CA VAL A 318 -16.26 -15.69 0.22
C VAL A 318 -16.44 -14.80 -1.00
N LEU A 319 -15.43 -14.75 -1.87
CA LEU A 319 -15.38 -13.79 -3.00
C LEU A 319 -16.42 -14.06 -4.09
N ASN A 320 -16.80 -15.33 -4.30
CA ASN A 320 -17.65 -15.77 -5.40
C ASN A 320 -18.71 -16.75 -4.89
N GLU A 321 -19.89 -16.74 -5.50
CA GLU A 321 -21.01 -17.62 -5.18
C GLU A 321 -20.64 -19.10 -5.32
N SER A 322 -19.99 -19.49 -6.41
CA SER A 322 -19.52 -20.87 -6.62
C SER A 322 -18.55 -21.35 -5.54
N ALA A 323 -17.79 -20.45 -4.92
CA ALA A 323 -16.89 -20.79 -3.83
C ALA A 323 -17.63 -20.87 -2.48
N ALA A 324 -18.70 -20.10 -2.29
CA ALA A 324 -19.60 -20.24 -1.14
C ALA A 324 -20.42 -21.53 -1.22
N GLU A 325 -20.94 -21.87 -2.40
CA GLU A 325 -21.65 -23.12 -2.67
C GLU A 325 -20.73 -24.33 -2.46
N ALA A 326 -19.55 -24.35 -3.08
CA ALA A 326 -18.59 -25.44 -2.87
C ALA A 326 -18.20 -25.61 -1.39
N TRP A 327 -18.18 -24.52 -0.62
CA TRP A 327 -17.93 -24.55 0.81
C TRP A 327 -19.13 -25.08 1.62
N ASN A 328 -20.35 -24.67 1.28
CA ASN A 328 -21.57 -25.16 1.90
C ASN A 328 -21.80 -26.64 1.59
N THR A 329 -21.59 -27.09 0.35
CA THR A 329 -21.66 -28.50 -0.03
C THR A 329 -20.62 -29.34 0.72
N TYR A 330 -19.40 -28.82 0.89
CA TYR A 330 -18.36 -29.48 1.68
C TYR A 330 -18.74 -29.60 3.16
N LEU A 331 -19.26 -28.52 3.76
CA LEU A 331 -19.74 -28.54 5.15
C LEU A 331 -20.96 -29.45 5.34
N ALA A 332 -21.94 -29.40 4.44
CA ALA A 332 -23.13 -30.25 4.47
C ALA A 332 -22.75 -31.73 4.41
N GLY A 333 -21.79 -32.09 3.55
CA GLY A 333 -21.27 -33.46 3.45
C GLY A 333 -20.56 -33.94 4.72
N ILE A 334 -19.84 -33.06 5.42
CA ILE A 334 -19.17 -33.40 6.69
C ILE A 334 -20.17 -33.51 7.85
N LEU A 335 -21.15 -32.60 7.90
CA LEU A 335 -22.12 -32.50 8.98
C LEU A 335 -23.31 -33.44 8.80
N LYS A 336 -23.40 -34.15 7.66
CA LYS A 336 -24.54 -34.99 7.25
C LYS A 336 -25.87 -34.23 7.28
N LEU A 337 -25.84 -32.95 6.92
CA LEU A 337 -27.03 -32.12 6.76
C LEU A 337 -27.47 -32.14 5.30
N GLU A 338 -28.77 -32.19 5.03
CA GLU A 338 -29.30 -32.03 3.66
C GLU A 338 -29.07 -30.57 3.20
N PRO A 339 -28.48 -30.34 2.01
CA PRO A 339 -28.33 -28.99 1.48
C PRO A 339 -29.70 -28.43 1.09
N GLU A 340 -30.08 -27.29 1.67
CA GLU A 340 -31.34 -26.63 1.34
C GLU A 340 -31.28 -26.07 -0.10
N GLU A 341 -32.14 -26.59 -0.96
CA GLU A 341 -32.40 -26.06 -2.29
C GLU A 341 -32.97 -24.64 -2.13
N SER A 342 -32.43 -23.69 -2.88
CA SER A 342 -32.71 -22.26 -2.81
C SER A 342 -34.20 -21.93 -2.66
N ARG A 343 -34.62 -21.54 -1.45
CA ARG A 343 -35.94 -20.98 -1.18
C ARG A 343 -35.92 -19.46 -1.24
N ASP A 344 -35.33 -18.91 -2.29
CA ASP A 344 -35.42 -17.48 -2.66
C ASP A 344 -36.49 -17.30 -3.74
N GLU A 345 -37.75 -17.67 -3.47
CA GLU A 345 -38.88 -17.28 -4.32
C GLU A 345 -40.24 -17.54 -3.61
N GLN A 346 -40.53 -16.91 -2.47
CA GLN A 346 -41.94 -16.84 -2.00
C GLN A 346 -42.29 -15.84 -0.88
N VAL A 347 -41.41 -14.91 -0.48
CA VAL A 347 -41.78 -13.92 0.57
C VAL A 347 -42.28 -12.57 -0.01
N ASP A 348 -42.17 -12.33 -1.32
CA ASP A 348 -42.60 -11.07 -1.94
C ASP A 348 -44.02 -11.08 -2.55
N LEU A 349 -44.90 -12.02 -2.19
CA LEU A 349 -46.28 -12.07 -2.72
C LEU A 349 -47.41 -11.98 -1.68
N GLU A 350 -47.13 -11.82 -0.39
CA GLU A 350 -48.18 -11.61 0.64
C GLU A 350 -48.19 -10.22 1.29
N ALA A 351 -47.54 -9.24 0.65
CA ALA A 351 -47.71 -7.82 0.99
C ALA A 351 -48.07 -7.01 -0.26
N SER A 352 -49.24 -7.32 -0.84
CA SER A 352 -49.96 -6.43 -1.76
C SER A 352 -51.08 -5.72 -1.01
#